data_AF-A0A1R1X3X7-F1
#
_entry.id   AF-A0A1R1X3X7-F1
#
_cell.length_a   1.000
_cell.length_b   1.000
_cell.length_c   1.000
_cell.angle_alpha   90.00
_cell.angle_beta   90.00
_cell.angle_gamma   90.00
#
_symmetry.space_group_name_H-M   'P 1'
#
loop_
_entity.id
_entity.type
_entity.pdbx_description
1 polymer ?
#
loop_
_entity_poly.entity_id
_entity_poly.type
_entity_poly.pdbx_seq_one_letter_code
_entity_poly.pdbx_strand_id
1 'polypeptide(L)'
;MTRLPMDWSNSVQEFQIVMYKIFLKYLPEKMGLFIDDGSIKGGLDKEERENNSGIRNFVLNHIEDVVEILTTLKHTGMTINASKCNFGVSKVEIVGFICSEE
;
A
#
# COMPACT_ATOMS: atom_id res chain seq x y z
N MET A 1 5.46 19.08 22.52
CA MET A 1 5.50 18.69 21.10
C MET A 1 4.69 17.41 20.97
N THR A 2 3.61 17.37 20.17
CA THR A 2 2.68 16.21 20.10
C THR A 2 2.69 15.48 18.75
N ARG A 3 3.51 15.95 17.81
CA ARG A 3 3.72 15.37 16.48
C ARG A 3 5.18 15.46 16.13
N LEU A 4 5.61 14.61 15.19
CA LEU A 4 6.94 14.65 14.63
C LEU A 4 7.10 15.95 13.81
N PRO A 5 8.09 16.81 14.14
CA PRO A 5 8.29 18.08 13.45
C PRO A 5 8.87 17.88 12.06
N MET A 6 8.49 18.75 11.13
CA MET A 6 9.10 18.81 9.80
C MET A 6 10.56 19.31 9.90
N ASP A 7 11.40 18.91 8.94
CA ASP A 7 12.79 19.37 8.77
C ASP A 7 13.79 19.01 9.87
N TRP A 8 13.42 18.15 10.82
CA TRP A 8 14.40 17.61 11.77
C TRP A 8 15.14 16.44 11.15
N SER A 9 16.45 16.34 11.42
CA SER A 9 17.35 15.37 10.80
C SER A 9 16.91 13.91 10.90
N ASN A 10 16.13 13.58 11.94
CA ASN A 10 15.67 12.21 12.20
C ASN A 10 14.17 11.99 11.94
N SER A 11 13.41 13.02 11.56
CA SER A 11 11.95 12.88 11.41
C SER A 11 11.56 11.86 10.34
N VAL A 12 12.29 11.82 9.23
CA VAL A 12 12.00 10.86 8.15
C VAL A 12 12.25 9.43 8.63
N GLN A 13 13.36 9.21 9.32
CA GLN A 13 13.78 7.90 9.82
C GLN A 13 12.80 7.39 10.89
N GLU A 14 12.39 8.24 11.83
CA GLU A 14 11.41 7.88 12.85
C GLU A 14 10.04 7.54 12.24
N PHE A 15 9.58 8.33 11.27
CA PHE A 15 8.34 8.05 10.56
C PHE A 15 8.42 6.70 9.83
N GLN A 16 9.53 6.46 9.13
CA GLN A 16 9.75 5.21 8.41
C GLN A 16 9.78 4.00 9.36
N ILE A 17 10.44 4.09 10.52
CA ILE A 17 10.46 3.01 11.51
C ILE A 17 9.03 2.65 11.99
N VAL A 18 8.20 3.66 12.24
CA VAL A 18 6.79 3.44 12.65
C VAL A 18 6.00 2.77 11.52
N MET A 19 6.15 3.26 10.28
CA MET A 19 5.53 2.66 9.10
C MET A 19 5.88 1.18 8.94
N TYR A 20 7.17 0.85 9.00
CA TYR A 20 7.63 -0.54 8.88
C TYR A 20 7.08 -1.41 10.01
N LYS A 21 6.98 -0.90 11.25
CA LYS A 21 6.38 -1.66 12.36
C LYS A 21 4.90 -1.95 12.16
N ILE A 22 4.14 -0.99 11.64
CA ILE A 22 2.70 -1.13 11.40
C ILE A 22 2.44 -2.13 10.27
N PHE A 23 3.16 -2.01 9.16
CA PHE A 23 2.91 -2.78 7.94
C PHE A 23 3.82 -4.00 7.79
N LEU A 24 4.62 -4.36 8.80
CA LEU A 24 5.57 -5.47 8.73
C LEU A 24 4.93 -6.77 8.22
N LYS A 25 3.69 -7.05 8.63
CA LYS A 25 2.95 -8.26 8.22
C LYS A 25 2.58 -8.32 6.74
N TYR A 26 2.70 -7.22 6.01
CA TYR A 26 2.36 -7.09 4.59
C TYR A 26 3.59 -6.99 3.68
N LEU A 27 4.77 -6.73 4.26
CA LEU A 27 5.99 -6.46 3.53
C LEU A 27 6.83 -7.73 3.37
N PRO A 28 7.45 -7.96 2.19
CA PRO A 28 7.28 -7.24 0.92
C PRO A 28 6.20 -7.85 0.01
N GLU A 29 5.51 -8.90 0.45
CA GLU A 29 4.66 -9.73 -0.41
C GLU A 29 3.43 -8.98 -0.92
N LYS A 30 2.70 -8.30 -0.03
CA LYS A 30 1.45 -7.60 -0.36
C LYS A 30 1.66 -6.10 -0.57
N MET A 31 2.66 -5.51 0.08
CA MET A 31 2.91 -4.07 0.09
C MET A 31 4.39 -3.74 -0.13
N GLY A 32 4.65 -2.57 -0.70
CA GLY A 32 5.94 -1.89 -0.68
C GLY A 32 5.77 -0.51 -0.04
N LEU A 33 6.80 -0.05 0.68
CA LEU A 33 6.82 1.25 1.35
C LEU A 33 8.09 2.03 0.99
N PHE A 34 7.93 3.33 0.81
CA PHE A 34 9.01 4.29 0.65
C PHE A 34 8.64 5.62 1.30
N ILE A 35 9.23 5.93 2.45
CA ILE A 35 8.93 7.13 3.25
C ILE A 35 7.42 7.27 3.51
N ASP A 36 6.72 8.14 2.79
CA ASP A 36 5.29 8.42 2.86
C ASP A 36 4.47 7.75 1.75
N ASP A 37 5.14 7.21 0.73
CA ASP A 37 4.51 6.50 -0.36
C ASP A 37 4.40 4.99 -0.06
N GLY A 38 3.23 4.43 -0.36
CA GLY A 38 2.96 3.00 -0.22
C GLY A 38 2.29 2.44 -1.47
N SER A 39 2.73 1.25 -1.89
CA SER A 39 2.18 0.53 -3.03
C SER A 39 1.66 -0.84 -2.60
N ILE A 40 0.41 -1.17 -2.94
CA ILE A 40 -0.17 -2.50 -2.69
C ILE A 40 -0.06 -3.29 -3.99
N LYS A 41 0.57 -4.46 -3.93
CA LYS A 41 0.82 -5.31 -5.09
C LYS A 41 -0.35 -6.29 -5.28
N GLY A 42 -0.62 -6.64 -6.52
CA GLY A 42 -1.43 -7.82 -6.82
C GLY A 42 -0.63 -9.10 -6.55
N GLY A 43 -1.33 -10.22 -6.37
CA GLY A 43 -0.69 -11.54 -6.30
C GLY A 43 0.08 -11.86 -7.59
N LEU A 44 1.16 -12.64 -7.46
CA LEU A 44 1.95 -13.12 -8.60
C LEU A 44 1.12 -14.02 -9.52
N ASP A 45 0.30 -14.88 -8.92
CA ASP A 45 -0.57 -15.79 -9.66
C ASP A 45 -1.89 -15.10 -10.00
N LYS A 46 -2.09 -14.85 -11.29
CA LYS A 46 -3.36 -14.36 -11.82
C LYS A 46 -4.27 -15.52 -12.14
N GLU A 47 -4.98 -16.03 -11.13
CA GLU A 47 -6.07 -16.96 -11.41
C GLU A 47 -7.19 -16.22 -12.14
N GLU A 48 -7.23 -16.40 -13.47
CA GLU A 48 -8.22 -15.75 -14.34
C GLU A 48 -9.62 -16.38 -14.24
N ARG A 49 -9.79 -17.44 -13.44
CA ARG A 49 -11.11 -18.02 -13.21
C ARG A 49 -12.02 -16.99 -12.55
N GLU A 50 -13.21 -16.88 -13.11
CA GLU A 50 -14.26 -16.07 -12.54
C GLU A 50 -14.99 -16.84 -11.44
N ASN A 51 -15.30 -16.14 -10.35
CA ASN A 51 -16.18 -16.64 -9.33
C ASN A 51 -17.65 -16.63 -9.81
N ASN A 52 -18.56 -17.11 -8.97
CA ASN A 52 -20.01 -17.14 -9.26
C ASN A 52 -20.64 -15.76 -9.53
N SER A 53 -19.91 -14.67 -9.25
CA SER A 53 -20.32 -13.29 -9.50
C SER A 53 -19.67 -12.68 -10.75
N GLY A 54 -18.90 -13.46 -11.53
CA GLY A 54 -18.20 -12.99 -12.73
C GLY A 54 -16.94 -12.18 -12.45
N ILE A 55 -16.40 -12.22 -11.22
CA ILE A 55 -15.18 -11.50 -10.84
C ILE A 55 -14.02 -12.48 -10.87
N ARG A 56 -12.93 -12.11 -11.54
CA ARG A 56 -11.68 -12.89 -11.56
C ARG A 56 -11.11 -12.99 -10.15
N ASN A 57 -10.77 -14.19 -9.70
CA ASN A 57 -10.35 -14.45 -8.32
C ASN A 57 -9.18 -13.57 -7.87
N PHE A 58 -8.18 -13.34 -8.74
CA PHE A 58 -7.04 -12.48 -8.38
C PHE A 58 -7.45 -11.03 -8.10
N VAL A 59 -8.50 -10.51 -8.74
CA VAL A 59 -9.02 -9.15 -8.50
C VAL A 59 -9.67 -9.10 -7.13
N LEU A 60 -10.45 -10.12 -6.77
CA LEU A 60 -11.09 -10.20 -5.45
C LEU A 60 -10.03 -10.27 -4.34
N ASN A 61 -9.04 -11.14 -4.48
CA ASN A 61 -7.95 -11.26 -3.51
C ASN A 61 -7.21 -9.93 -3.32
N HIS A 62 -6.93 -9.21 -4.42
CA HIS A 62 -6.29 -7.90 -4.32
C HIS A 62 -7.18 -6.85 -3.62
N ILE A 63 -8.50 -6.87 -3.85
CA ILE A 63 -9.44 -6.00 -3.13
C ILE A 63 -9.42 -6.31 -1.63
N GLU A 64 -9.38 -7.58 -1.25
CA GLU A 64 -9.27 -7.99 0.16
C GLU A 64 -7.98 -7.47 0.82
N ASP A 65 -6.84 -7.59 0.13
CA ASP A 65 -5.57 -7.03 0.59
C ASP A 65 -5.63 -5.50 0.77
N VAL A 66 -6.23 -4.79 -0.19
CA VAL A 66 -6.42 -3.34 -0.12
C VAL A 66 -7.30 -2.97 1.08
N VAL A 67 -8.42 -3.68 1.29
CA VAL A 67 -9.31 -3.44 2.43
C VAL A 67 -8.58 -3.69 3.75
N GLU A 68 -7.79 -4.75 3.85
CA GLU A 68 -7.04 -5.08 5.08
C GLU A 68 -6.01 -3.99 5.43
N ILE A 69 -5.26 -3.51 4.44
CA ILE A 69 -4.22 -2.49 4.61
C ILE A 69 -4.85 -1.13 4.94
N LEU A 70 -5.92 -0.72 4.22
CA LEU A 70 -6.65 0.52 4.51
C LEU A 70 -7.30 0.47 5.90
N THR A 71 -7.78 -0.69 6.31
CA THR A 71 -8.32 -0.91 7.66
C THR A 71 -7.21 -0.74 8.70
N THR A 72 -6.02 -1.28 8.46
CA THR A 72 -4.87 -1.09 9.35
C THR A 72 -4.48 0.40 9.47
N LEU A 73 -4.41 1.13 8.35
CA LEU A 73 -4.18 2.59 8.32
C LEU A 73 -5.19 3.35 9.20
N LYS A 74 -6.48 3.00 9.07
CA LYS A 74 -7.54 3.64 9.85
C LYS A 74 -7.40 3.37 11.35
N HIS A 75 -7.06 2.13 11.74
CA HIS A 75 -6.92 1.75 13.15
C HIS A 75 -5.71 2.40 13.83
N THR A 76 -4.63 2.68 13.08
CA THR A 76 -3.45 3.36 13.61
C THR A 76 -3.59 4.89 13.65
N GLY A 77 -4.72 5.43 13.23
CA GLY A 77 -4.97 6.88 13.18
C GLY A 77 -4.23 7.60 12.05
N MET A 78 -3.74 6.84 11.06
CA MET A 78 -3.08 7.39 9.89
C MET A 78 -4.10 7.92 8.88
N THR A 79 -3.65 8.82 8.01
CA THR A 79 -4.48 9.45 6.98
C THR A 79 -3.80 9.35 5.63
N ILE A 80 -4.57 8.99 4.60
CA ILE A 80 -4.13 9.04 3.21
C ILE A 80 -4.72 10.26 2.51
N ASN A 81 -4.00 10.78 1.52
CA ASN A 81 -4.54 11.81 0.65
C ASN A 81 -5.26 11.14 -0.53
N ALA A 82 -6.59 11.02 -0.44
CA ALA A 82 -7.40 10.35 -1.45
C ALA A 82 -7.22 10.93 -2.87
N SER A 83 -6.96 12.23 -3.03
CA SER A 83 -6.76 12.83 -4.36
C SER A 83 -5.42 12.47 -5.00
N LYS A 84 -4.49 11.88 -4.23
CA LYS A 84 -3.19 11.41 -4.70
C LYS A 84 -3.12 9.88 -4.83
N CYS A 85 -4.13 9.16 -4.36
CA CYS A 85 -4.14 7.70 -4.42
C CYS A 85 -4.62 7.21 -5.78
N ASN A 86 -3.96 6.18 -6.31
CA ASN A 86 -4.38 5.46 -7.50
C ASN A 86 -4.78 4.03 -7.10
N PHE A 87 -5.93 3.56 -7.58
CA PHE A 87 -6.44 2.21 -7.28
C PHE A 87 -6.75 1.45 -8.56
N GLY A 88 -6.46 0.14 -8.58
CA GLY A 88 -6.80 -0.73 -9.70
C GLY A 88 -6.10 -0.40 -11.02
N VAL A 89 -4.92 0.22 -10.95
CA VAL A 89 -4.12 0.59 -12.13
C VAL A 89 -3.17 -0.54 -12.52
N SER A 90 -2.92 -0.71 -13.83
CA SER A 90 -1.96 -1.69 -14.35
C SER A 90 -0.50 -1.24 -14.24
N LYS A 91 -0.28 0.08 -14.04
CA LYS A 91 1.03 0.71 -13.85
C LYS A 91 0.92 1.76 -12.76
N VAL A 92 1.91 1.84 -11.89
CA VAL A 92 1.97 2.83 -10.81
C VAL A 92 3.32 3.55 -10.82
N GLU A 93 3.32 4.85 -10.59
CA GLU A 93 4.56 5.62 -10.40
C GLU A 93 4.94 5.61 -8.92
N ILE A 94 6.13 5.09 -8.59
CA ILE A 94 6.68 5.00 -7.24
C ILE A 94 8.05 5.68 -7.27
N VAL A 95 8.19 6.80 -6.57
CA VAL A 95 9.48 7.55 -6.46
C VAL A 95 10.08 7.90 -7.84
N GLY A 96 9.23 8.24 -8.80
CA GLY A 96 9.64 8.57 -10.17
C GLY A 96 9.95 7.35 -11.06
N PHE A 97 9.72 6.12 -10.58
CA PHE A 97 9.81 4.90 -11.38
C PHE A 97 8.42 4.38 -11.73
N ILE A 98 8.21 4.02 -13.00
CA ILE A 98 6.98 3.34 -13.42
C ILE A 98 7.14 1.85 -13.12
N CYS A 99 6.33 1.34 -12.20
CA CYS A 99 6.21 -0.07 -11.91
C CYS A 99 5.03 -0.65 -12.71
N SER A 100 5.37 -1.46 -13.71
CA SER A 100 4.46 -2.32 -14.45
C SER A 100 4.83 -3.78 -14.24
N GLU A 101 3.98 -4.68 -14.70
CA GLU A 101 4.31 -6.10 -14.84
C GLU A 101 5.23 -6.38 -16.03
N GLU A 102 5.14 -5.53 -17.07
CA GLU A 102 6.00 -5.51 -18.26
C GLU A 102 7.42 -5.02 -17.97
#